data_AF-R0MBD1-F1
#
_entry.id   AF-R0MBD1-F1
#
_cell.length_a   1.000
_cell.length_b   1.000
_cell.length_c   1.000
_cell.angle_alpha   90.00
_cell.angle_beta   90.00
_cell.angle_gamma   90.00
#
_symmetry.space_group_name_H-M   'P 1'
#
loop_
_entity.id
_entity.type
_entity.pdbx_description
1 polymer ?
#
loop_
_entity_poly.entity_id
_entity_poly.type
_entity_poly.pdbx_seq_one_letter_code
_entity_poly.pdbx_strand_id
1 'polypeptide(L)'
;MEVLTIEKCFMKTDREENSVTMKFAKEGIAMKLPTQQVITVECDSIKNIELFRGVRGVSLRVFADVIYYINNINENHIDDLKKICSEWYKINIYLKELEIENVNFGELEVNNNLFVEFRNDKTIFDIPIASIDSIADIRNEVSIRFDNVEVRFVTDKTTVSEIKDLCNRNIEDDIYTLDEVTVVNPRGKNNIRLYKDYFRM
;
A
#
# COMPACT_ATOMS: atom_id res chain seq x y z
N MET A 1 20.69 -18.03 17.47
CA MET A 1 19.31 -17.62 17.86
C MET A 1 18.37 -18.43 16.99
N GLU A 2 17.44 -19.19 17.57
CA GLU A 2 16.48 -20.01 16.81
C GLU A 2 15.26 -19.21 16.36
N VAL A 3 14.81 -18.28 17.20
CA VAL A 3 13.64 -17.44 16.96
C VAL A 3 13.93 -16.03 17.50
N LEU A 4 13.60 -14.99 16.73
CA LEU A 4 13.52 -13.61 17.25
C LEU A 4 12.07 -13.28 17.56
N THR A 5 11.79 -12.88 18.80
CA THR A 5 10.46 -12.44 19.21
C THR A 5 10.47 -10.94 19.42
N ILE A 6 9.53 -10.24 18.79
CA ILE A 6 9.31 -8.80 18.96
C ILE A 6 7.91 -8.60 19.51
N GLU A 7 7.82 -7.97 20.67
CA GLU A 7 6.56 -7.72 21.37
C GLU A 7 6.11 -6.26 21.22
N LYS A 8 4.82 -6.01 21.52
CA LYS A 8 4.22 -4.67 21.55
C LYS A 8 4.27 -3.93 20.21
N CYS A 9 4.21 -4.68 19.12
CA CYS A 9 4.01 -4.12 17.79
C CYS A 9 2.52 -3.87 17.51
N PHE A 10 2.21 -3.14 16.45
CA PHE A 10 0.84 -2.95 15.96
C PHE A 10 0.74 -3.33 14.50
N MET A 11 -0.20 -4.19 14.14
CA MET A 11 -0.47 -4.54 12.75
C MET A 11 -1.68 -3.74 12.26
N LYS A 12 -1.52 -3.02 11.14
CA LYS A 12 -2.63 -2.36 10.46
C LYS A 12 -3.46 -3.41 9.72
N THR A 13 -4.76 -3.42 9.98
CA THR A 13 -5.77 -4.14 9.19
C THR A 13 -6.77 -3.15 8.65
N ASP A 14 -7.63 -3.54 7.70
CA ASP A 14 -8.56 -2.65 7.00
C ASP A 14 -9.50 -1.85 7.91
N ARG A 15 -9.71 -2.29 9.15
CA ARG A 15 -10.67 -1.66 10.07
C ARG A 15 -10.06 -1.23 11.40
N GLU A 16 -8.94 -1.80 11.82
CA GLU A 16 -8.36 -1.58 13.15
C GLU A 16 -6.83 -1.78 13.17
N GLU A 17 -6.16 -1.10 14.11
CA GLU A 17 -4.79 -1.43 14.51
C GLU A 17 -4.81 -2.40 15.68
N ASN A 18 -4.28 -3.61 15.47
CA ASN A 18 -4.25 -4.64 16.51
C ASN A 18 -2.85 -4.76 17.10
N SER A 19 -2.74 -4.86 18.42
CA SER A 19 -1.45 -5.19 19.05
C SER A 19 -1.04 -6.60 18.67
N VAL A 20 0.21 -6.80 18.24
CA VAL A 20 0.72 -8.10 17.82
C VAL A 20 2.07 -8.41 18.43
N THR A 21 2.30 -9.70 18.68
CA THR A 21 3.62 -10.25 18.94
C THR A 21 4.12 -10.95 17.69
N MET A 22 5.26 -10.52 17.16
CA MET A 22 5.91 -11.12 16.01
C MET A 22 6.95 -12.14 16.45
N LYS A 23 7.05 -13.24 15.70
CA LYS A 23 8.12 -14.23 15.82
C LYS A 23 8.69 -14.52 14.45
N PHE A 24 10.00 -14.33 14.32
CA PHE A 24 10.75 -14.67 13.13
C PHE A 24 11.45 -16.01 13.37
N ALA A 25 11.33 -16.92 12.43
CA ALA A 25 11.98 -18.23 12.42
C ALA A 25 12.50 -18.52 10.99
N LYS A 26 13.28 -19.58 10.81
CA LYS A 26 13.80 -19.93 9.47
C LYS A 26 12.68 -20.27 8.48
N GLU A 27 11.61 -20.86 8.99
CA GLU A 27 10.46 -21.32 8.22
C GLU A 27 9.52 -20.17 7.82
N GLY A 28 9.64 -19.00 8.47
CA GLY A 28 8.81 -17.84 8.17
C GLY A 28 8.56 -16.92 9.36
N ILE A 29 7.52 -16.10 9.24
CA ILE A 29 7.11 -15.10 10.23
C ILE A 29 5.74 -15.47 10.79
N ALA A 30 5.62 -15.51 12.11
CA ALA A 30 4.35 -15.69 12.80
C ALA A 30 3.96 -14.40 13.54
N MET A 31 2.72 -13.96 13.39
CA MET A 31 2.13 -12.81 14.06
C MET A 31 0.96 -13.26 14.90
N LYS A 32 1.08 -13.10 16.22
CA LYS A 32 0.03 -13.47 17.17
C LYS A 32 -0.80 -12.25 17.56
N LEU A 33 -2.09 -12.31 17.27
CA LEU A 33 -3.09 -11.31 17.62
C LEU A 33 -3.54 -11.44 19.10
N PRO A 34 -4.18 -10.41 19.69
CA PRO A 34 -4.69 -10.46 21.05
C PRO A 34 -5.78 -11.54 21.22
N THR A 35 -6.51 -11.82 20.13
CA THR A 35 -7.54 -12.86 20.02
C THR A 35 -6.97 -14.29 20.05
N GLN A 36 -5.65 -14.46 20.22
CA GLN A 36 -4.91 -15.73 20.12
C GLN A 36 -4.85 -16.32 18.70
N GLN A 37 -5.46 -15.67 17.71
CA GLN A 37 -5.28 -16.04 16.32
C GLN A 37 -3.82 -15.80 15.90
N VAL A 38 -3.26 -16.76 15.17
CA VAL A 38 -1.90 -16.69 14.62
C VAL A 38 -1.99 -16.57 13.11
N ILE A 39 -1.38 -15.53 12.57
CA ILE A 39 -1.15 -15.36 11.14
C ILE A 39 0.27 -15.83 10.88
N THR A 40 0.44 -16.72 9.91
CA THR A 40 1.76 -17.24 9.53
C THR A 40 2.05 -16.86 8.09
N VAL A 41 3.26 -16.38 7.84
CA VAL A 41 3.80 -16.06 6.52
C VAL A 41 4.97 -17.00 6.30
N GLU A 42 4.83 -17.94 5.37
CA GLU A 42 5.87 -18.92 5.06
C GLU A 42 7.05 -18.24 4.37
N CYS A 43 8.28 -18.69 4.63
CA CYS A 43 9.51 -18.13 4.06
C CYS A 43 9.43 -17.98 2.53
N ASP A 44 8.93 -19.01 1.83
CA ASP A 44 8.84 -19.04 0.38
C ASP A 44 7.82 -18.02 -0.18
N SER A 45 6.88 -17.55 0.65
CA SER A 45 5.91 -16.52 0.28
C SER A 45 6.46 -15.09 0.42
N ILE A 46 7.56 -14.90 1.16
CA ILE A 46 8.13 -13.57 1.43
C ILE A 46 8.92 -13.11 0.20
N LYS A 47 8.38 -12.12 -0.51
CA LYS A 47 8.99 -11.54 -1.71
C LYS A 47 9.98 -10.43 -1.37
N ASN A 48 9.63 -9.59 -0.39
CA ASN A 48 10.45 -8.47 0.04
C ASN A 48 10.08 -8.03 1.46
N ILE A 49 10.98 -7.32 2.12
CA ILE A 49 10.76 -6.72 3.43
C ILE A 49 11.35 -5.31 3.41
N GLU A 50 10.58 -4.33 3.87
CA GLU A 50 11.03 -2.94 3.99
C GLU A 50 10.96 -2.47 5.44
N LEU A 51 11.90 -1.62 5.82
CA LEU A 51 11.99 -1.03 7.14
C LEU A 51 12.14 0.48 6.99
N PHE A 52 11.31 1.28 7.67
CA PHE A 52 11.36 2.75 7.61
C PHE A 52 10.79 3.36 8.90
N ARG A 53 11.03 4.65 9.12
CA ARG A 53 10.41 5.38 10.24
C ARG A 53 8.97 5.73 9.88
N GLY A 54 8.02 5.28 10.70
CA GLY A 54 6.60 5.61 10.54
C GLY A 54 6.09 6.49 11.68
N VAL A 55 4.76 6.62 11.79
CA VAL A 55 4.10 7.47 12.80
C VAL A 55 4.41 6.99 14.23
N ARG A 56 4.57 5.68 14.42
CA ARG A 56 4.91 5.06 15.72
C ARG A 56 6.21 4.28 15.60
N GLY A 57 7.34 4.95 15.76
CA GLY A 57 8.66 4.31 15.76
C GLY A 57 9.01 3.70 14.40
N VAL A 58 9.66 2.53 14.41
CA VAL A 58 10.05 1.83 13.19
C VAL A 58 8.86 1.01 12.68
N SER A 59 8.64 1.07 11.37
CA SER A 59 7.63 0.31 10.64
C SER A 59 8.30 -0.71 9.73
N LEU A 60 7.70 -1.89 9.64
CA LEU A 60 8.10 -3.02 8.81
C LEU A 60 6.95 -3.34 7.87
N ARG A 61 7.26 -3.41 6.57
CA ARG A 61 6.35 -3.95 5.56
C ARG A 61 6.87 -5.28 5.07
N VAL A 62 6.05 -6.33 5.19
CA VAL A 62 6.36 -7.66 4.65
C VAL A 62 5.51 -7.88 3.41
N PHE A 63 6.15 -8.02 2.26
CA PHE A 63 5.49 -8.25 0.98
C PHE A 63 5.39 -9.76 0.75
N ALA A 64 4.18 -10.32 0.83
CA ALA A 64 3.90 -11.73 0.57
C ALA A 64 2.74 -11.90 -0.43
N ASP A 65 1.78 -12.79 -0.14
CA ASP A 65 0.50 -12.84 -0.86
C ASP A 65 -0.35 -11.60 -0.58
N VAL A 66 -0.30 -11.13 0.65
CA VAL A 66 -0.78 -9.82 1.08
C VAL A 66 0.35 -9.04 1.73
N ILE A 67 0.18 -7.74 1.86
CA ILE A 67 1.17 -6.87 2.48
C ILE A 67 0.82 -6.71 3.95
N TYR A 68 1.75 -7.10 4.82
CA TYR A 68 1.60 -6.91 6.26
C TYR A 68 2.32 -5.64 6.68
N TYR A 69 1.57 -4.71 7.28
CA TYR A 69 2.08 -3.46 7.81
C TYR A 69 2.19 -3.56 9.32
N ILE A 70 3.42 -3.57 9.84
CA ILE A 70 3.69 -3.65 11.27
C ILE A 70 4.40 -2.39 11.74
N ASN A 71 3.81 -1.69 12.69
CA ASN A 71 4.29 -0.47 13.29
C ASN A 71 4.85 -0.73 14.71
N ASN A 72 5.55 0.26 15.26
CA ASN A 72 6.07 0.26 16.63
C ASN A 72 7.10 -0.83 16.92
N ILE A 73 7.95 -1.13 15.94
CA ILE A 73 9.15 -1.93 16.18
C ILE A 73 10.18 -1.06 16.91
N ASN A 74 10.73 -1.59 17.99
CA ASN A 74 11.77 -0.92 18.76
C ASN A 74 13.06 -0.83 17.93
N GLU A 75 13.73 0.33 17.96
CA GLU A 75 14.98 0.56 17.21
C GLU A 75 16.09 -0.44 17.59
N ASN A 76 16.07 -0.98 18.81
CA ASN A 76 17.02 -2.00 19.27
C ASN A 76 16.96 -3.30 18.45
N HIS A 77 15.85 -3.56 17.75
CA HIS A 77 15.70 -4.77 16.92
C HIS A 77 16.14 -4.56 15.46
N ILE A 78 16.54 -3.36 15.05
CA ILE A 78 16.90 -3.08 13.64
C ILE A 78 18.04 -3.98 13.17
N ASP A 79 19.12 -4.09 13.95
CA ASP A 79 20.29 -4.87 13.53
C ASP A 79 20.05 -6.38 13.59
N ASP A 80 19.24 -6.85 14.55
CA ASP A 80 18.77 -8.23 14.59
C ASP A 80 17.91 -8.58 13.38
N LEU A 81 16.99 -7.69 12.99
CA LEU A 81 16.14 -7.84 11.82
C LEU A 81 16.97 -7.89 10.53
N LYS A 82 17.95 -6.98 10.36
CA LYS A 82 18.86 -7.00 9.20
C LYS A 82 19.58 -8.33 9.08
N LYS A 83 20.15 -8.81 10.19
CA LYS A 83 20.89 -10.06 10.24
C LYS A 83 19.98 -11.25 9.87
N ILE A 84 18.83 -11.36 10.51
CA ILE A 84 17.90 -12.47 10.31
C ILE A 84 17.32 -12.48 8.90
N CYS A 85 16.88 -11.35 8.38
CA CYS A 85 16.29 -11.30 7.04
C CYS A 85 17.32 -11.71 5.97
N SER A 86 18.59 -11.32 6.15
CA SER A 86 19.68 -11.73 5.26
C SER A 86 20.02 -13.22 5.44
N GLU A 87 20.13 -13.71 6.68
CA GLU A 87 20.52 -15.10 6.97
C GLU A 87 19.42 -16.11 6.59
N TRP A 88 18.18 -15.87 6.97
CA TRP A 88 17.07 -16.82 6.86
C TRP A 88 16.28 -16.65 5.57
N TYR A 89 15.93 -15.41 5.20
CA TYR A 89 15.06 -15.14 4.05
C TYR A 89 15.82 -14.71 2.79
N LYS A 90 17.14 -14.52 2.89
CA LYS A 90 18.00 -14.01 1.80
C LYS A 90 17.59 -12.62 1.31
N ILE A 91 16.97 -11.82 2.18
CA ILE A 91 16.53 -10.45 1.90
C ILE A 91 17.41 -9.48 2.67
N ASN A 92 18.12 -8.62 1.95
CA ASN A 92 18.90 -7.55 2.55
C ASN A 92 18.01 -6.34 2.81
N ILE A 93 17.67 -6.13 4.07
CA ILE A 93 16.89 -4.97 4.49
C ILE A 93 17.81 -3.86 5.02
N TYR A 94 17.37 -2.62 4.88
CA TYR A 94 17.98 -1.45 5.50
C TYR A 94 16.88 -0.53 6.01
N LEU A 95 17.21 0.36 6.94
CA LEU A 95 16.28 1.40 7.36
C LEU A 95 16.22 2.45 6.25
N LYS A 96 15.20 2.37 5.39
CA LYS A 96 14.91 3.33 4.34
C LYS A 96 14.59 4.68 4.98
N GLU A 97 15.35 5.68 4.59
CA GLU A 97 15.10 7.07 4.98
C GLU A 97 14.02 7.65 4.07
N LEU A 98 13.04 8.33 4.66
CA LEU A 98 11.97 9.00 3.94
C LEU A 98 12.27 10.49 3.81
N GLU A 99 11.68 11.14 2.81
CA GLU A 99 11.75 12.59 2.63
C GLU A 99 10.86 13.30 3.65
N ILE A 100 11.41 14.30 4.34
CA ILE A 100 10.72 15.06 5.39
C ILE A 100 10.80 16.58 5.20
N GLU A 101 11.67 17.06 4.32
CA GLU A 101 11.90 18.49 4.09
C GLU A 101 11.14 18.98 2.86
N ASN A 102 11.33 18.30 1.73
CA ASN A 102 10.81 18.73 0.42
C ASN A 102 9.60 17.91 -0.02
N VAL A 103 8.58 17.83 0.83
CA VAL A 103 7.43 16.91 0.64
C VAL A 103 6.37 17.39 -0.36
N ASN A 104 6.49 18.61 -0.88
CA ASN A 104 5.50 19.22 -1.78
C ASN A 104 5.88 19.13 -3.27
N PHE A 105 7.08 18.67 -3.58
CA PHE A 105 7.60 18.57 -4.94
C PHE A 105 8.24 17.22 -5.14
N GLY A 106 7.98 16.59 -6.28
CA GLY A 106 8.47 15.26 -6.57
C GLY A 106 7.89 14.70 -7.87
N GLU A 107 8.33 13.49 -8.18
CA GLU A 107 7.86 12.67 -9.26
C GLU A 107 6.86 11.63 -8.72
N LEU A 108 5.80 11.41 -9.48
CA LEU A 108 4.82 10.38 -9.22
C LEU A 108 5.06 9.24 -10.20
N GLU A 109 5.27 8.02 -9.69
CA GLU A 109 5.48 6.83 -10.51
C GLU A 109 4.82 5.61 -9.91
N VAL A 110 4.68 4.54 -10.70
CA VAL A 110 4.31 3.23 -10.16
C VAL A 110 5.56 2.38 -9.96
N ASN A 111 5.80 1.95 -8.73
CA ASN A 111 6.95 1.13 -8.42
C ASN A 111 6.70 -0.37 -8.70
N ASN A 112 7.78 -1.16 -8.64
CA ASN A 112 7.74 -2.60 -8.90
C ASN A 112 6.84 -3.41 -7.95
N ASN A 113 6.49 -2.85 -6.78
CA ASN A 113 5.62 -3.48 -5.79
C ASN A 113 4.13 -3.15 -6.02
N LEU A 114 3.78 -2.49 -7.13
CA LEU A 114 2.44 -2.00 -7.45
C LEU A 114 1.94 -0.94 -6.46
N PHE A 115 2.82 0.00 -6.12
CA PHE A 115 2.44 1.20 -5.38
C PHE A 115 2.59 2.42 -6.27
N VAL A 116 1.67 3.36 -6.13
CA VAL A 116 1.88 4.73 -6.57
C VAL A 116 2.83 5.38 -5.57
N GLU A 117 4.08 5.59 -5.97
CA GLU A 117 5.13 6.23 -5.17
C GLU A 117 5.24 7.69 -5.55
N PHE A 118 5.19 8.59 -4.55
CA PHE A 118 5.57 9.98 -4.71
C PHE A 118 6.92 10.21 -4.04
N ARG A 119 7.90 10.65 -4.82
CA ARG A 119 9.29 10.76 -4.36
C ARG A 119 9.97 12.00 -4.91
N ASN A 120 10.98 12.45 -4.19
CA ASN A 120 12.00 13.34 -4.73
C ASN A 120 13.32 12.54 -4.80
N ASP A 121 14.35 12.91 -4.02
CA ASP A 121 15.54 12.08 -3.81
C ASP A 121 15.20 10.81 -3.00
N LYS A 122 14.26 10.95 -2.07
CA LYS A 122 13.75 9.88 -1.22
C LYS A 122 12.23 9.80 -1.37
N THR A 123 11.68 8.63 -1.06
CA THR A 123 10.23 8.43 -1.02
C THR A 123 9.60 9.35 0.02
N ILE A 124 8.60 10.11 -0.40
CA ILE A 124 7.78 10.94 0.49
C ILE A 124 6.67 10.05 1.06
N PHE A 125 5.89 9.44 0.18
CA PHE A 125 4.91 8.41 0.54
C PHE A 125 4.69 7.47 -0.65
N ASP A 126 4.04 6.34 -0.38
CA ASP A 126 3.56 5.44 -1.41
C ASP A 126 2.16 4.92 -1.02
N ILE A 127 1.36 4.56 -2.03
CA ILE A 127 -0.01 4.09 -1.86
C ILE A 127 -0.16 2.79 -2.65
N PRO A 128 -0.55 1.67 -2.02
CA PRO A 128 -0.85 0.45 -2.75
C PRO A 128 -1.92 0.70 -3.80
N ILE A 129 -1.72 0.21 -5.03
CA ILE A 129 -2.76 0.31 -6.07
C ILE A 129 -4.06 -0.38 -5.63
N ALA A 130 -3.94 -1.46 -4.85
CA ALA A 130 -5.08 -2.18 -4.29
C ALA A 130 -5.93 -1.36 -3.31
N SER A 131 -5.42 -0.27 -2.73
CA SER A 131 -6.18 0.60 -1.82
C SER A 131 -6.76 1.85 -2.50
N ILE A 132 -6.61 1.98 -3.83
CA ILE A 132 -7.15 3.13 -4.58
C ILE A 132 -8.59 2.83 -4.99
N ASP A 133 -9.54 3.62 -4.47
CA ASP A 133 -10.96 3.49 -4.75
C ASP A 133 -11.34 4.00 -6.14
N SER A 134 -10.76 5.14 -6.53
CA SER A 134 -11.03 5.76 -7.82
C SER A 134 -9.92 6.70 -8.26
N ILE A 135 -9.77 6.83 -9.58
CA ILE A 135 -8.82 7.73 -10.21
C ILE A 135 -9.51 8.57 -11.30
N ALA A 136 -9.23 9.86 -11.34
CA ALA A 136 -9.72 10.77 -12.37
C ALA A 136 -8.58 11.58 -13.00
N ASP A 137 -8.70 11.85 -14.30
CA ASP A 137 -7.83 12.79 -15.02
C ASP A 137 -8.55 14.11 -15.13
N ILE A 138 -7.91 15.16 -14.61
CA ILE A 138 -8.43 16.52 -14.60
C ILE A 138 -7.36 17.43 -15.20
N ARG A 139 -7.27 17.47 -16.53
CA ARG A 139 -6.46 18.44 -17.30
C ARG A 139 -5.04 18.64 -16.71
N ASN A 140 -4.21 17.61 -16.84
CA ASN A 140 -2.82 17.54 -16.32
C ASN A 140 -2.74 17.36 -14.79
N GLU A 141 -3.86 17.03 -14.15
CA GLU A 141 -3.88 16.54 -12.79
C GLU A 141 -4.40 15.10 -12.75
N VAL A 142 -3.82 14.28 -11.90
CA VAL A 142 -4.40 13.01 -11.48
C VAL A 142 -5.02 13.20 -10.10
N SER A 143 -6.30 12.87 -9.97
CA SER A 143 -7.00 12.80 -8.70
C SER A 143 -7.11 11.34 -8.28
N ILE A 144 -6.56 11.01 -7.11
CA ILE A 144 -6.55 9.67 -6.52
C ILE A 144 -7.36 9.71 -5.24
N ARG A 145 -8.34 8.80 -5.12
CA ARG A 145 -9.18 8.65 -3.93
C ARG A 145 -8.89 7.34 -3.22
N PHE A 146 -8.72 7.39 -1.90
CA PHE A 146 -8.53 6.24 -1.01
C PHE A 146 -8.98 6.62 0.41
N ASP A 147 -9.56 5.70 1.18
CA ASP A 147 -9.93 5.90 2.60
C ASP A 147 -10.71 7.21 2.88
N ASN A 148 -11.61 7.60 1.97
CA ASN A 148 -12.38 8.87 1.99
C ASN A 148 -11.55 10.15 1.82
N VAL A 149 -10.28 10.05 1.45
CA VAL A 149 -9.40 11.15 1.12
C VAL A 149 -9.24 11.24 -0.40
N GLU A 150 -9.21 12.46 -0.93
CA GLU A 150 -8.86 12.72 -2.34
C GLU A 150 -7.57 13.53 -2.36
N VAL A 151 -6.56 13.03 -3.08
CA VAL A 151 -5.28 13.71 -3.28
C VAL A 151 -5.08 13.97 -4.77
N ARG A 152 -4.58 15.16 -5.10
CA ARG A 152 -4.36 15.57 -6.49
C ARG A 152 -2.90 15.88 -6.73
N PHE A 153 -2.39 15.41 -7.87
CA PHE A 153 -1.03 15.68 -8.31
C PHE A 153 -1.06 16.27 -9.71
N VAL A 154 -0.30 17.34 -9.91
CA VAL A 154 0.01 17.81 -11.26
C VAL A 154 1.07 16.86 -11.83
N THR A 155 0.76 16.21 -12.94
CA THR A 155 1.66 15.22 -13.56
C THR A 155 1.42 15.13 -15.07
N ASP A 156 2.26 14.37 -15.77
CA ASP A 156 2.10 14.15 -17.20
C ASP A 156 1.05 13.08 -17.52
N LYS A 157 0.56 13.11 -18.77
CA LYS A 157 -0.50 12.21 -19.24
C LYS A 157 -0.09 10.74 -19.29
N THR A 158 1.20 10.46 -19.40
CA THR A 158 1.72 9.08 -19.44
C THR A 158 1.53 8.44 -18.08
N THR A 159 1.99 9.13 -17.02
CA THR A 159 1.82 8.70 -15.63
C THR A 159 0.34 8.55 -15.26
N VAL A 160 -0.51 9.51 -15.68
CA VAL A 160 -1.96 9.40 -15.45
C VAL A 160 -2.54 8.12 -16.09
N SER A 161 -2.12 7.81 -17.32
CA SER A 161 -2.62 6.65 -18.06
C SER A 161 -2.14 5.34 -17.43
N GLU A 162 -0.88 5.26 -17.02
CA GLU A 162 -0.31 4.09 -16.35
C GLU A 162 -1.04 3.77 -15.03
N ILE A 163 -1.21 4.77 -14.15
CA ILE A 163 -1.91 4.56 -12.88
C ILE A 163 -3.36 4.15 -13.14
N LYS A 164 -4.03 4.77 -14.11
CA LYS A 164 -5.40 4.40 -14.51
C LYS A 164 -5.50 2.96 -14.97
N ASP A 165 -4.62 2.54 -15.87
CA ASP A 165 -4.65 1.19 -16.43
C ASP A 165 -4.44 0.12 -15.35
N LEU A 166 -3.57 0.40 -14.38
CA LEU A 166 -3.34 -0.52 -13.26
C LEU A 166 -4.49 -0.54 -12.25
N CYS A 167 -5.11 0.61 -11.95
CA CYS A 167 -6.30 0.65 -11.09
C CYS A 167 -7.52 -0.01 -11.76
N ASN A 168 -7.66 0.14 -13.07
CA ASN A 168 -8.78 -0.40 -13.82
C ASN A 168 -8.76 -1.93 -13.94
N ARG A 169 -7.59 -2.58 -13.77
CA ARG A 169 -7.51 -4.05 -13.68
C ARG A 169 -8.33 -4.64 -12.52
N ASN A 170 -8.63 -3.82 -11.51
CA ASN A 170 -9.45 -4.22 -10.35
C ASN A 170 -10.93 -3.82 -10.49
N ILE A 171 -11.34 -3.19 -11.59
CA ILE A 171 -12.74 -2.81 -11.81
C ILE A 171 -13.44 -3.98 -12.51
N GLU A 172 -14.56 -4.43 -11.92
CA GLU A 172 -15.45 -5.41 -12.56
C GLU A 172 -15.85 -4.97 -13.97
N ASP A 173 -15.94 -5.90 -14.91
CA ASP A 173 -16.46 -5.60 -16.25
C ASP A 173 -17.86 -5.00 -16.15
N ASP A 174 -18.13 -3.95 -16.95
CA ASP A 174 -19.47 -3.37 -17.00
C ASP A 174 -20.45 -4.34 -17.66
N ILE A 175 -21.60 -4.53 -17.02
CA ILE A 175 -22.68 -5.39 -17.52
C ILE A 175 -23.36 -4.73 -18.72
N TYR A 176 -23.50 -3.41 -18.66
CA TYR A 176 -24.17 -2.63 -19.70
C TYR A 176 -23.78 -1.15 -19.61
N THR A 177 -23.69 -0.49 -20.76
CA THR A 177 -23.45 0.95 -20.86
C THR A 177 -24.66 1.64 -21.51
N LEU A 178 -25.17 2.67 -20.85
CA LEU A 178 -26.18 3.60 -21.38
C LEU A 178 -25.47 4.88 -21.83
N ASP A 179 -25.34 5.06 -23.14
CA ASP A 179 -24.67 6.22 -23.71
C ASP A 179 -25.60 7.43 -23.85
N GLU A 180 -25.05 8.62 -23.62
CA GLU A 180 -25.70 9.92 -23.84
C GLU A 180 -27.06 10.12 -23.12
N VAL A 181 -27.21 9.57 -21.91
CA VAL A 181 -28.38 9.77 -21.08
C VAL A 181 -28.52 11.26 -20.76
N THR A 182 -29.63 11.86 -21.17
CA THR A 182 -29.92 13.25 -20.84
C THR A 182 -30.35 13.34 -19.38
N VAL A 183 -29.51 13.96 -18.55
CA VAL A 183 -29.75 14.15 -17.11
C VAL A 183 -30.12 15.61 -16.85
N VAL A 184 -31.12 15.83 -16.00
CA VAL A 184 -31.58 17.17 -15.61
C VAL A 184 -30.66 17.80 -14.56
N ASN A 185 -30.12 17.00 -13.65
CA ASN A 185 -29.15 17.41 -12.63
C ASN A 185 -28.16 16.28 -12.29
N PRO A 186 -26.84 16.45 -12.50
CA PRO A 186 -26.20 17.59 -13.18
C PRO A 186 -26.68 17.69 -14.62
N ARG A 187 -27.02 18.92 -15.07
CA ARG A 187 -27.61 19.14 -16.40
C ARG A 187 -26.60 18.78 -17.48
N GLY A 188 -26.94 17.81 -18.33
CA GLY A 188 -26.06 17.41 -19.43
C GLY A 188 -26.43 16.06 -20.03
N LYS A 189 -25.58 15.58 -20.95
CA LYS A 189 -25.57 14.20 -21.40
C LYS A 189 -24.46 13.47 -20.65
N ASN A 190 -24.78 12.36 -20.02
CA ASN A 190 -23.83 11.54 -19.26
C ASN A 190 -23.91 10.08 -19.72
N ASN A 191 -22.82 9.34 -19.57
CA ASN A 191 -22.80 7.91 -19.85
C ASN A 191 -22.93 7.17 -18.52
N ILE A 192 -23.89 6.26 -18.42
CA ILE A 192 -24.12 5.48 -17.21
C ILE A 192 -23.65 4.06 -17.46
N ARG A 193 -22.64 3.60 -16.70
CA ARG A 193 -22.12 2.23 -16.73
C ARG A 193 -22.70 1.45 -15.56
N LEU A 194 -23.31 0.31 -15.85
CA LEU A 194 -23.91 -0.58 -14.86
C LEU A 194 -22.94 -1.72 -14.53
N TYR A 195 -22.71 -1.94 -13.24
CA TYR A 195 -21.94 -3.05 -12.68
C TYR A 195 -22.88 -3.96 -11.89
N LYS A 196 -22.36 -5.06 -11.33
CA LYS A 196 -23.18 -6.04 -10.62
C LYS A 196 -23.91 -5.45 -9.42
N ASP A 197 -23.20 -4.64 -8.62
CA ASP A 197 -23.72 -4.13 -7.34
C ASP A 197 -23.86 -2.59 -7.31
N TYR A 198 -23.45 -1.88 -8.35
CA TYR A 198 -23.50 -0.41 -8.41
C TYR A 198 -23.52 0.11 -9.86
N PHE A 199 -23.63 1.44 -10.02
CA PHE A 199 -23.45 2.10 -11.33
C PHE A 199 -22.50 3.29 -11.20
N ARG A 200 -21.87 3.68 -12.31
CA ARG A 200 -21.07 4.91 -12.44
C ARG A 200 -21.68 5.80 -13.51
N MET A 201 -21.68 7.11 -13.27
CA MET A 201 -22.13 8.16 -14.20
C MET A 201 -20.96 9.08 -14.52
#